data_AF-A0A2P2PQ92-F1
#
_entry.id   AF-A0A2P2PQ92-F1
#
_cell.length_a   1.000
_cell.length_b   1.000
_cell.length_c   1.000
_cell.angle_alpha   90.00
_cell.angle_beta   90.00
_cell.angle_gamma   90.00
#
_symmetry.space_group_name_H-M   'P 1'
#
loop_
_entity.id
_entity.type
_entity.pdbx_description
1 polymer ?
#
loop_
_entity_poly.entity_id
_entity_poly.type
_entity_poly.pdbx_seq_one_letter_code
_entity_poly.pdbx_strand_id
1 'polypeptide(L)' 'MTFIAEYTGDVDYIRNREHDDCDSMMTLLLAKDPSKSLIICPDKRGNITRFINGINNHTM' A
#
# COMPACT_ATOMS: atom_id res chain seq x y z
N MET A 1 8.59 -2.76 23.85
CA MET A 1 7.89 -2.38 22.60
C MET A 1 8.90 -2.48 21.47
N THR A 2 8.60 -3.23 20.42
CA THR A 2 9.50 -3.39 19.26
C THR A 2 8.80 -2.86 18.02
N PHE A 3 9.37 -1.85 17.38
CA PHE A 3 8.91 -1.32 16.10
C PHE A 3 9.56 -2.09 14.96
N ILE A 4 8.79 -2.54 13.97
CA ILE A 4 9.30 -3.34 12.84
C ILE A 4 9.80 -2.40 11.74
N ALA A 5 8.89 -1.74 11.01
CA ALA A 5 9.21 -0.77 9.97
C ALA A 5 7.94 0.01 9.55
N GLU A 6 8.15 1.19 8.96
CA GLU A 6 7.11 1.95 8.24
C GLU A 6 6.96 1.41 6.82
N TYR A 7 5.73 1.39 6.29
CA TYR A 7 5.48 1.00 4.90
C TYR A 7 5.85 2.13 3.94
N THR A 8 6.95 1.99 3.22
CA THR A 8 7.47 3.09 2.36
C THR A 8 7.32 2.79 0.87
N GLY A 9 7.07 3.84 0.09
CA GLY A 9 7.00 3.82 -1.37
C GLY A 9 6.62 5.18 -1.93
N ASP A 10 6.48 5.29 -3.25
CA ASP A 10 6.00 6.52 -3.87
C ASP A 10 4.52 6.73 -3.48
N VAL A 11 4.15 7.96 -3.10
CA VAL A 11 2.76 8.30 -2.75
C VAL A 11 2.05 8.82 -3.99
N ASP A 12 0.91 8.22 -4.30
CA ASP A 12 0.10 8.58 -5.47
C ASP A 12 -1.39 8.60 -5.11
N TYR A 13 -2.22 9.13 -6.01
CA TYR A 13 -3.66 9.08 -5.88
C TYR A 13 -4.20 7.71 -6.32
N ILE A 14 -5.21 7.18 -5.61
CA ILE A 14 -5.85 5.90 -5.95
C ILE A 14 -6.33 5.89 -7.41
N ARG A 15 -6.95 6.99 -7.86
CA ARG A 15 -7.46 7.13 -9.25
C ARG A 15 -6.39 6.96 -10.34
N ASN A 16 -5.11 7.20 -10.02
CA ASN A 16 -4.01 7.04 -10.98
C ASN A 16 -3.55 5.58 -11.10
N ARG A 17 -3.96 4.73 -10.16
CA ARG A 17 -3.48 3.35 -9.96
C ARG A 17 -4.58 2.30 -10.12
N GLU A 18 -5.75 2.67 -10.63
CA GLU A 18 -6.90 1.75 -10.83
C GLU A 18 -6.60 0.59 -11.79
N HIS A 19 -5.66 0.77 -12.71
CA HIS A 19 -5.25 -0.22 -13.70
C HIS A 19 -3.80 -0.69 -13.47
N ASP A 20 -3.24 -0.45 -12.28
CA ASP A 20 -1.90 -0.86 -11.90
C ASP A 20 -1.86 -2.34 -11.50
N ASP A 21 -0.83 -3.06 -11.91
CA ASP A 21 -0.62 -4.49 -11.66
C ASP A 21 0.24 -4.77 -10.41
N CYS A 22 0.64 -3.72 -9.67
CA CYS A 22 1.40 -3.85 -8.43
C CYS A 22 0.60 -4.58 -7.32
N ASP A 23 1.14 -5.72 -6.87
CA ASP A 23 0.57 -6.56 -5.80
C ASP A 23 0.80 -6.03 -4.37
N SER A 24 1.61 -4.98 -4.23
CA SER A 24 2.15 -4.50 -2.97
C SER A 24 1.65 -3.09 -2.63
N MET A 25 0.47 -2.70 -3.11
CA MET A 25 -0.08 -1.39 -2.79
C MET A 25 -0.65 -1.34 -1.37
N MET A 26 -0.44 -0.23 -0.67
CA MET A 26 -0.93 -0.02 0.69
C MET A 26 -1.65 1.32 0.80
N THR A 27 -2.89 1.32 1.29
CA THR A 27 -3.68 2.53 1.49
C THR A 27 -3.03 3.47 2.51
N LEU A 28 -2.83 4.75 2.14
CA LEU A 28 -2.32 5.79 3.04
C LEU A 28 -3.45 6.65 3.61
N LEU A 29 -4.38 7.08 2.75
CA LEU A 29 -5.47 7.98 3.11
C LEU A 29 -6.74 7.63 2.35
N LEU A 30 -7.84 7.41 3.06
CA LEU A 30 -9.19 7.32 2.48
C LEU A 30 -9.93 8.62 2.80
N ALA A 31 -10.06 9.47 1.80
CA ALA A 31 -10.75 10.75 1.91
C ALA A 31 -12.25 10.61 1.59
N LYS A 32 -13.06 11.56 2.08
CA LYS A 32 -14.48 11.65 1.73
C LYS A 32 -14.68 11.86 0.22
N ASP A 33 -13.82 12.67 -0.40
CA ASP A 33 -13.70 12.77 -1.86
C ASP A 33 -12.73 11.69 -2.34
N PRO A 34 -13.20 10.65 -3.07
CA PRO A 34 -12.33 9.56 -3.53
C PRO A 34 -11.17 10.03 -4.40
N SER A 35 -11.31 11.18 -5.09
CA SER A 35 -10.25 11.74 -5.93
C SER A 35 -9.06 12.28 -5.13
N LYS A 36 -9.20 12.39 -3.80
CA LYS A 36 -8.17 12.82 -2.86
C LYS A 36 -7.58 11.68 -2.04
N SER A 37 -8.06 10.45 -2.23
CA SER A 37 -7.50 9.28 -1.56
C SER A 37 -6.11 8.96 -2.08
N LEU A 38 -5.22 8.57 -1.16
CA LEU A 38 -3.81 8.33 -1.42
C LEU A 38 -3.44 6.88 -1.13
N ILE A 39 -2.49 6.38 -1.90
CA ILE A 39 -1.95 5.03 -1.82
C ILE A 39 -0.42 5.08 -1.89
N ILE A 40 0.22 4.15 -1.20
CA ILE A 40 1.66 3.92 -1.26
C ILE A 40 1.93 2.84 -2.29
N CYS A 41 2.76 3.16 -3.28
CA CYS A 41 3.15 2.28 -4.37
C CYS A 41 4.66 1.99 -4.26
N PRO A 42 5.07 0.83 -3.73
CA PRO A 42 6.47 0.48 -3.61
C PRO A 42 7.04 -0.13 -4.91
N ASP A 43 6.46 0.14 -6.07
CA ASP A 43 6.81 -0.45 -7.37
C ASP A 43 8.26 -0.15 -7.80
N LYS A 44 8.69 1.11 -7.65
CA LYS A 44 10.04 1.58 -8.02
C LYS A 44 10.96 1.78 -6.83
N ARG A 45 10.41 2.21 -5.69
CA ARG A 45 11.14 2.56 -4.46
C ARG A 45 10.36 2.02 -3.28
N GLY A 46 11.01 1.33 -2.35
CA GLY A 46 10.38 0.80 -1.15
C GLY A 46 11.40 0.17 -0.21
N ASN A 47 10.94 -0.29 0.95
CA ASN A 47 11.77 -0.96 1.96
C ASN A 47 11.27 -2.38 2.24
N ILE A 48 11.75 -2.99 3.33
CA ILE A 48 11.49 -4.39 3.67
C ILE A 48 10.00 -4.72 3.88
N THR A 49 9.15 -3.75 4.20
CA THR A 49 7.74 -4.01 4.56
C THR A 49 6.93 -4.59 3.42
N ARG A 50 7.28 -4.30 2.17
CA ARG A 50 6.58 -4.85 1.00
C ARG A 50 6.68 -6.38 0.86
N PHE A 51 7.67 -6.98 1.54
CA PHE A 51 7.92 -8.43 1.50
C PHE A 51 7.31 -9.17 2.69
N ILE A 52 6.59 -8.48 3.58
CA ILE A 52 5.87 -9.12 4.69
C ILE A 52 4.65 -9.82 4.10
N ASN A 53 4.60 -11.15 4.22
CA ASN A 53 3.49 -11.95 3.73
C ASN A 53 2.21 -11.70 4.55
N GLY A 54 1.07 -11.75 3.87
CA GLY A 54 -0.26 -11.75 4.49
C GLY A 54 -0.70 -13.14 4.95
N ILE A 55 -1.77 -13.20 5.74
CA ILE A 55 -2.44 -14.45 6.13
C ILE A 55 -3.53 -14.83 5.13
N ASN A 56 -3.91 -16.11 5.10
CA ASN A 56 -5.08 -16.57 4.35
C ASN A 56 -6.36 -16.32 5.16
N ASN A 57 -7.20 -15.38 4.71
CA ASN A 57 -8.45 -15.01 5.38
C ASN A 57 -9.61 -15.99 5.15
N HIS A 58 -9.42 -17.06 4.37
CA HIS A 58 -10.47 -18.04 4.03
C HIS A 58 -10.34 -19.37 4.81
N THR A 59 -9.25 -19.55 5.56
CA THR A 59 -9.02 -20.74 6.39
C THR A 59 -9.03 -20.34 7.86
N MET A 60 -9.94 -20.94 8.65
CA MET A 60 -9.91 -20.89 10.12
C MET A 60 -9.12 -22.06 10.69
#